data_AF-A0A533VKC7-F1
#
_entry.id   AF-A0A533VKC7-F1
#
_cell.length_a   1.000
_cell.length_b   1.000
_cell.length_c   1.000
_cell.angle_alpha   90.00
_cell.angle_beta   90.00
_cell.angle_gamma   90.00
#
_symmetry.space_group_name_H-M   'P 1'
#
loop_
_entity.id
_entity.type
_entity.pdbx_description
1 polymer ?
#
loop_
_entity_poly.entity_id
_entity_poly.type
_entity_poly.pdbx_seq_one_letter_code
_entity_poly.pdbx_strand_id
1 'polypeptide(L)'
;MEYVYAALLLHKEKKEINEANISNIIKASGAEVNEAQVKALVAALADVNIDEAIKAAPVAVAAPVAAPTAGGAKEEKKEAET
;
A
#
# COMPACT_ATOMS: atom_id res chain seq x y z
N MET A 1 4.78 6.09 9.16
CA MET A 1 4.78 5.20 7.96
C MET A 1 6.21 4.86 7.50
N GLU A 2 7.17 5.75 7.72
CA GLU A 2 8.58 5.67 7.40
C GLU A 2 9.27 4.35 7.80
N TYR A 3 8.95 3.78 8.97
CA TYR A 3 9.55 2.52 9.43
C TYR A 3 9.22 1.32 8.54
N VAL A 4 7.98 1.23 8.03
CA VAL A 4 7.56 0.16 7.12
C VAL A 4 8.30 0.29 5.79
N TYR A 5 8.44 1.51 5.27
CA TYR A 5 9.22 1.76 4.05
C TYR A 5 10.71 1.48 4.25
N ALA A 6 11.28 1.80 5.41
CA ALA A 6 12.65 1.45 5.75
C ALA A 6 12.87 -0.08 5.76
N ALA A 7 11.94 -0.83 6.36
CA ALA A 7 11.99 -2.30 6.37
C ALA A 7 11.87 -2.88 4.94
N LEU A 8 10.95 -2.38 4.11
CA LEU A 8 10.80 -2.81 2.72
C LEU A 8 12.04 -2.47 1.88
N LEU A 9 12.67 -1.32 2.11
CA LEU A 9 13.91 -0.96 1.45
C LEU A 9 15.04 -1.93 1.82
N LEU A 10 15.21 -2.23 3.10
CA LEU A 10 16.19 -3.21 3.57
C LEU A 10 15.94 -4.60 2.96
N HIS A 11 14.69 -5.05 2.93
CA HIS A 11 14.29 -6.31 2.30
C HIS A 11 14.70 -6.37 0.83
N LYS A 12 14.40 -5.31 0.06
CA LYS A 12 14.75 -5.22 -1.36
C LYS A 12 16.26 -5.28 -1.59
N GLU A 13 17.05 -4.63 -0.73
CA GLU A 13 18.51 -4.64 -0.77
C GLU A 13 19.13 -5.91 -0.13
N LYS A 14 18.29 -6.87 0.30
CA LYS A 14 18.68 -8.11 0.99
C LYS A 14 19.53 -7.85 2.24
N LYS A 15 19.29 -6.72 2.90
CA LYS A 15 19.92 -6.36 4.17
C LYS A 15 19.06 -6.82 5.33
N GLU A 16 19.71 -7.13 6.43
CA GLU A 16 19.04 -7.53 7.66
C GLU A 16 18.14 -6.41 8.20
N ILE A 17 16.93 -6.77 8.63
CA ILE A 17 15.96 -5.86 9.24
C ILE A 17 16.16 -5.91 10.75
N ASN A 18 17.01 -5.04 11.26
CA ASN A 18 17.34 -4.93 12.69
C ASN A 18 17.23 -3.47 13.17
N GLU A 19 17.31 -3.27 14.49
CA GLU A 19 17.12 -1.95 15.11
C GLU A 19 18.12 -0.91 14.60
N ALA A 20 19.38 -1.31 14.38
CA ALA A 20 20.44 -0.43 13.91
C ALA A 20 20.19 0.04 12.47
N ASN A 21 19.86 -0.89 11.56
CA ASN A 21 19.65 -0.59 10.15
C ASN A 21 18.41 0.30 9.95
N ILE A 22 17.32 0.02 10.65
CA ILE A 22 16.11 0.87 10.58
C ILE A 22 16.41 2.26 11.13
N SER A 23 17.03 2.34 12.32
CA SER A 23 17.36 3.64 12.94
C SER A 23 18.28 4.49 12.07
N ASN A 24 19.24 3.88 11.38
CA ASN A 24 20.14 4.58 10.46
C ASN A 24 19.40 5.16 9.26
N ILE A 25 18.43 4.44 8.69
CA ILE A 25 17.61 4.94 7.58
C ILE A 25 16.73 6.12 8.04
N ILE A 26 16.08 6.00 9.19
CA ILE A 26 15.23 7.06 9.73
C ILE A 26 16.05 8.31 10.03
N LYS A 27 17.22 8.18 10.68
CA LYS A 27 18.15 9.30 10.89
C LYS A 27 18.61 9.92 9.58
N ALA A 28 18.95 9.12 8.58
CA ALA A 28 19.37 9.60 7.27
C ALA A 28 18.25 10.35 6.52
N SER A 29 16.99 10.02 6.79
CA SER A 29 15.83 10.76 6.27
C SER A 29 15.58 12.11 6.95
N GLY A 30 16.34 12.43 8.01
CA GLY A 30 16.19 13.65 8.82
C GLY A 30 15.08 13.56 9.88
N ALA A 31 14.46 12.40 10.05
CA ALA A 31 13.43 12.16 11.07
C ALA A 31 14.05 11.67 12.39
N GLU A 32 13.34 11.92 13.49
CA GLU A 32 13.72 11.39 14.80
C GLU A 32 13.38 9.91 14.94
N VAL A 33 14.25 9.16 15.61
CA VAL A 33 14.06 7.73 15.83
C VAL A 33 13.21 7.50 17.07
N ASN A 34 12.10 6.80 16.89
CA ASN A 34 11.31 6.24 17.99
C ASN A 34 11.70 4.78 18.22
N GLU A 35 12.54 4.54 19.23
CA GLU A 35 13.05 3.21 19.55
C GLU A 35 11.94 2.18 19.83
N ALA A 36 10.83 2.60 20.44
CA ALA A 36 9.73 1.70 20.76
C ALA A 36 9.06 1.17 19.48
N GLN A 37 8.90 2.04 18.46
CA GLN A 37 8.36 1.63 17.17
C GLN A 37 9.33 0.76 16.37
N VAL A 38 10.64 1.05 16.44
CA VAL A 38 11.66 0.20 15.82
C VAL A 38 11.62 -1.21 16.40
N LYS A 39 11.63 -1.34 17.73
CA LYS A 39 11.55 -2.64 18.42
C LYS A 39 10.27 -3.38 18.11
N ALA A 40 9.13 -2.69 18.15
CA ALA A 40 7.84 -3.28 17.80
C ALA A 40 7.81 -3.80 16.36
N LEU A 41 8.39 -3.06 15.42
CA LEU A 41 8.47 -3.48 14.02
C LEU A 41 9.38 -4.69 13.82
N VAL A 42 10.58 -4.70 14.41
CA VAL A 42 11.51 -5.83 14.33
C VAL A 42 10.88 -7.08 14.94
N ALA A 43 10.22 -6.95 16.09
CA ALA A 43 9.52 -8.06 16.71
C ALA A 43 8.35 -8.57 15.86
N ALA A 44 7.57 -7.67 15.26
CA ALA A 44 6.44 -8.03 14.39
C ALA A 44 6.89 -8.73 13.10
N LEU A 45 8.13 -8.49 12.64
CA LEU A 45 8.68 -9.07 11.43
C LEU A 45 9.55 -10.33 11.67
N ALA A 46 9.82 -10.70 12.93
CA ALA A 46 10.73 -11.80 13.27
C ALA A 46 10.32 -13.15 12.66
N ASP A 47 9.01 -13.43 12.62
CA ASP A 47 8.44 -14.66 12.07
C ASP A 47 7.72 -14.44 10.72
N VAL A 48 7.91 -13.29 10.09
CA VAL A 48 7.21 -12.92 8.85
C VAL A 48 8.10 -13.18 7.64
N ASN A 49 7.61 -13.99 6.71
CA ASN A 49 8.18 -14.07 5.37
C ASN A 49 7.68 -12.90 4.51
N ILE A 50 8.53 -11.89 4.34
CA ILE A 50 8.17 -10.64 3.65
C ILE A 50 7.89 -10.89 2.15
N ASP A 51 8.56 -11.84 1.51
CA ASP A 51 8.31 -12.17 0.10
C ASP A 51 6.90 -12.73 -0.11
N GLU A 52 6.47 -13.62 0.78
CA GLU A 52 5.11 -14.16 0.76
C GLU A 52 4.07 -13.08 1.10
N ALA A 53 4.36 -12.22 2.08
CA ALA A 53 3.48 -11.12 2.44
C ALA A 53 3.28 -10.12 1.28
N ILE A 54 4.35 -9.80 0.54
CA ILE A 54 4.26 -8.92 -0.65
C ILE A 54 3.46 -9.61 -1.75
N LYS A 55 3.67 -10.91 -1.98
CA LYS A 55 2.94 -11.67 -3.01
C LYS A 55 1.46 -11.83 -2.71
N ALA A 56 1.11 -11.99 -1.43
CA ALA A 56 -0.26 -12.07 -0.96
C ALA A 56 -0.96 -10.70 -0.91
N ALA A 57 -0.20 -9.60 -0.97
CA ALA A 57 -0.77 -8.27 -0.96
C ALA A 57 -1.70 -8.09 -2.17
N PRO A 58 -2.98 -7.70 -1.95
CA PRO A 58 -3.90 -7.47 -3.05
C PRO A 58 -3.36 -6.30 -3.88
N VAL A 59 -2.90 -6.61 -5.09
CA VAL A 59 -2.71 -5.61 -6.12
C VAL A 59 -4.09 -5.06 -6.43
N ALA A 60 -4.32 -3.81 -6.05
CA ALA A 60 -5.52 -3.09 -6.44
C ALA A 60 -5.54 -3.01 -7.96
N VAL A 61 -6.25 -3.94 -8.60
CA VAL A 61 -6.52 -3.88 -10.03
C VAL A 61 -7.45 -2.69 -10.20
N ALA A 62 -6.96 -1.63 -10.86
CA ALA A 62 -7.79 -0.49 -11.20
C ALA A 62 -9.00 -1.01 -11.99
N ALA A 63 -10.19 -0.89 -11.39
CA ALA A 63 -11.42 -1.20 -12.07
C ALA A 63 -11.51 -0.30 -13.31
N PRO A 64 -11.98 -0.80 -14.47
CA PRO A 64 -12.20 0.05 -15.62
C PRO A 64 -13.16 1.16 -15.19
N VAL A 65 -12.72 2.42 -15.31
CA VAL A 65 -13.60 3.56 -15.11
C VAL A 65 -14.66 3.49 -16.20
N ALA A 66 -15.86 3.04 -15.86
CA ALA A 66 -17.01 3.18 -16.75
C ALA A 66 -17.24 4.67 -16.97
N ALA A 67 -17.06 5.12 -18.21
CA ALA A 67 -17.36 6.48 -18.61
C ALA A 67 -18.83 6.81 -18.25
N PRO A 68 -19.12 7.98 -17.66
CA PRO A 68 -20.50 8.38 -17.44
C PRO A 68 -21.16 8.59 -18.82
N THR A 69 -22.13 7.75 -19.15
CA THR A 69 -23.05 8.04 -20.26
C THR A 69 -23.94 9.20 -19.82
N ALA A 70 -23.49 10.42 -20.10
CA ALA A 70 -24.28 11.63 -20.00
C ALA A 70 -24.80 12.01 -21.39
N GLY A 71 -26.13 12.06 -21.52
CA GLY A 71 -26.88 12.51 -22.70
C GLY A 71 -27.73 11.38 -23.28
N GLY A 72 -29.04 11.47 -23.43
CA GLY A 72 -29.98 12.59 -23.32
C GLY A 72 -31.29 12.09 -23.92
N ALA A 73 -32.41 12.54 -23.35
CA ALA A 73 -33.75 12.21 -23.82
C ALA A 73 -34.00 12.66 -25.28
N LYS A 74 -34.68 11.80 -26.05
CA LYS A 74 -35.58 12.12 -27.17
C LYS A 74 -36.35 10.84 -27.51
N GLU A 75 -37.56 10.64 -26.97
CA GLU A 75 -38.85 11.14 -27.48
C GLU A 75 -39.14 10.68 -28.91
N GLU A 76 -40.04 9.71 -29.05
CA GLU A 76 -41.21 9.73 -29.96
C GLU A 76 -42.15 8.56 -29.56
N LYS A 77 -43.25 8.88 -28.87
CA LYS A 77 -44.63 9.01 -29.39
C LYS A 77 -45.22 7.67 -29.85
N LYS A 78 -46.21 7.15 -29.09
CA LYS A 78 -47.68 7.31 -29.27
C LYS A 78 -48.19 6.18 -30.17
N GLU A 79 -48.97 5.25 -29.65
CA GLU A 79 -50.45 5.15 -29.73
C GLU A 79 -50.80 3.73 -29.20
N ALA A 80 -51.97 3.38 -28.65
CA ALA A 80 -53.18 4.06 -28.26
C ALA A 80 -53.93 3.10 -27.30
N GLU A 81 -54.77 3.68 -26.46
CA GLU A 81 -55.75 3.04 -25.59
C GLU A 81 -56.81 2.28 -26.43
N THR A 82 -57.00 0.98 -26.18
CA THR A 82 -58.28 0.21 -26.07
C THR A 82 -57.97 -1.27 -25.85
#